data_AF-A0A8S3FBJ5-F1
#
_entry.id   AF-A0A8S3FBJ5-F1
#
_cell.length_a   1.000
_cell.length_b   1.000
_cell.length_c   1.000
_cell.angle_alpha   90.00
_cell.angle_beta   90.00
_cell.angle_gamma   90.00
#
_symmetry.space_group_name_H-M   'P 1'
#
loop_
_entity.id
_entity.type
_entity.pdbx_description
1 polymer ?
#
loop_
_entity_poly.entity_id
_entity_poly.type
_entity_poly.pdbx_seq_one_letter_code
_entity_poly.pdbx_strand_id
1 'polypeptide(L)'
;LKKVFVNKTIDSQWIIKRFELDIPDRILDKLSKDTKAPEKLRLIKKAEIFLAAKYNAPPPNEHGAVISGGIEKLREQDSVLFSYLPTKIFEYKFPVLINANFLTNVNREQIHTDSVWNQWLFERISGEIFQWIKELVKDNKFRSQAYRLIPSKLHPENNILTKKFNDSLAANIKHCNFISNRKNQLLRVDQVIMDSTSMSKQSSFVNIDSMREYINNSEKNLRQYDDDPFIDYDLNLNQIGVKTFTWDQCIDMFKSDIFIKTHSIEENKRMIEYFFAKYSKIDADNGMDIDIQRIPFLMDQKNRLQLIKNIYFPADTIGDNGTIDSEYLFVNKKIVTWLTEKAQHSIKKWLKDKGVDERTDLTYLRKTIIPNVASYITQENAIQTIKMLF
;
A
#
# COMPACT_ATOMS: atom_id res chain seq x y z
N LEU A 1 -19.22 -14.89 -14.52
CA LEU A 1 -18.44 -16.08 -14.10
C LEU A 1 -18.80 -17.25 -15.01
N LYS A 2 -17.82 -17.88 -15.65
CA LYS A 2 -18.00 -19.15 -16.39
C LYS A 2 -17.35 -20.28 -15.60
N LYS A 3 -17.98 -21.45 -15.58
CA LYS A 3 -17.48 -22.66 -14.93
C LYS A 3 -17.10 -23.67 -16.01
N VAL A 4 -15.94 -24.29 -15.86
CA VAL A 4 -15.48 -25.41 -16.69
C VAL A 4 -15.64 -26.69 -15.87
N PHE A 5 -16.24 -27.71 -16.48
CA PHE A 5 -16.49 -28.99 -15.84
C PHE A 5 -15.65 -30.09 -16.49
N VAL A 6 -15.04 -30.93 -15.66
CA VAL A 6 -14.37 -32.17 -16.09
C VAL A 6 -15.00 -33.29 -15.27
N ASN A 7 -15.49 -34.35 -15.90
CA ASN A 7 -16.14 -35.48 -15.21
C ASN A 7 -17.23 -35.06 -14.19
N LYS A 8 -18.04 -34.05 -14.54
CA LYS A 8 -19.12 -33.47 -13.70
C LYS A 8 -18.64 -32.73 -12.44
N THR A 9 -17.34 -32.60 -12.21
CA THR A 9 -16.79 -31.72 -11.17
C THR A 9 -16.35 -30.39 -11.77
N ILE A 10 -16.41 -29.32 -10.99
CA ILE A 10 -15.90 -28.01 -11.42
C ILE A 10 -14.37 -28.11 -11.43
N ASP A 11 -13.77 -28.01 -12.60
CA ASP A 11 -12.32 -27.99 -12.79
C ASP A 11 -11.77 -26.57 -12.58
N SER A 12 -12.42 -25.57 -13.18
CA SER A 12 -11.98 -24.18 -13.07
C SER A 12 -13.13 -23.19 -13.25
N GLN A 13 -12.93 -21.96 -12.76
CA GLN A 13 -13.87 -20.86 -12.95
C GLN A 13 -13.15 -19.62 -13.44
N TRP A 14 -13.83 -18.84 -14.28
CA TRP A 14 -13.25 -17.73 -15.01
C TRP A 14 -14.17 -16.53 -15.04
N ILE A 15 -13.61 -15.33 -14.84
CA ILE A 15 -14.25 -14.07 -15.18
C ILE A 15 -13.78 -13.74 -16.59
N ILE A 16 -14.70 -13.51 -17.52
CA ILE A 16 -14.36 -13.26 -18.93
C ILE A 16 -14.85 -11.87 -19.30
N LYS A 17 -13.99 -11.11 -19.97
CA LYS A 17 -14.32 -9.82 -20.55
C LYS A 17 -13.99 -9.83 -22.04
N ARG A 18 -14.94 -9.38 -22.86
CA ARG A 18 -14.76 -9.15 -24.29
C ARG A 18 -14.58 -7.65 -24.51
N PHE A 19 -13.58 -7.31 -25.33
CA PHE A 19 -13.35 -5.99 -25.87
C PHE A 19 -13.51 -6.04 -27.39
N GLU A 20 -14.19 -5.04 -27.93
CA GLU A 20 -14.30 -4.80 -29.36
C GLU A 20 -13.54 -3.51 -29.66
N LEU A 21 -12.60 -3.57 -30.60
CA LEU A 21 -11.64 -2.51 -30.87
C LEU A 21 -11.80 -2.01 -32.29
N ASP A 22 -12.02 -0.70 -32.46
CA ASP A 22 -11.92 -0.07 -33.76
C ASP A 22 -10.44 0.02 -34.17
N ILE A 23 -10.16 -0.37 -35.41
CA ILE A 23 -8.79 -0.37 -35.94
C ILE A 23 -8.50 1.02 -36.49
N PRO A 24 -7.47 1.73 -35.98
CA PRO A 24 -7.14 3.07 -36.47
C PRO A 24 -6.70 3.04 -37.94
N ASP A 25 -7.01 4.10 -38.70
CA ASP A 25 -6.64 4.23 -40.13
C ASP A 25 -5.14 4.01 -40.36
N ARG A 26 -4.28 4.52 -39.48
CA ARG A 26 -2.82 4.32 -39.54
C ARG A 26 -2.40 2.83 -39.56
N ILE A 27 -3.21 1.96 -38.97
CA ILE A 27 -2.98 0.51 -38.92
C ILE A 27 -3.56 -0.14 -40.16
N LEU A 28 -4.77 0.26 -40.59
CA LEU A 28 -5.37 -0.19 -41.85
C LEU A 28 -4.46 0.10 -43.06
N ASP A 29 -3.88 1.29 -43.12
CA ASP A 29 -2.94 1.70 -44.18
C ASP A 29 -1.66 0.87 -44.21
N LYS A 30 -1.20 0.38 -43.05
CA LYS A 30 -0.04 -0.51 -42.95
C LYS A 30 -0.40 -1.94 -43.30
N LEU A 31 -1.58 -2.41 -42.87
CA LEU A 31 -2.08 -3.75 -43.16
C LEU A 31 -2.39 -3.95 -44.64
N SER A 32 -2.92 -2.92 -45.32
CA SER A 32 -3.21 -2.99 -46.76
C SER A 32 -1.94 -3.24 -47.61
N LYS A 33 -0.78 -2.79 -47.10
CA LYS A 33 0.55 -2.98 -47.71
C LYS A 33 1.28 -4.22 -47.21
N ASP A 34 0.78 -4.87 -46.16
CA ASP A 34 1.40 -6.07 -45.59
C ASP A 34 1.01 -7.31 -46.43
N THR A 35 1.92 -7.68 -47.34
CA THR A 35 1.73 -8.84 -48.23
C THR A 35 1.63 -10.16 -47.47
N LYS A 36 2.08 -10.22 -46.21
CA LYS A 36 2.01 -11.41 -45.35
C LYS A 36 0.67 -11.53 -44.61
N ALA A 37 -0.10 -10.43 -44.50
CA ALA A 37 -1.41 -10.46 -43.88
C ALA A 37 -2.47 -11.09 -44.80
N PRO A 38 -3.38 -11.96 -44.31
CA PRO A 38 -4.49 -12.48 -45.08
C PRO A 38 -5.43 -11.38 -45.57
N GLU A 39 -6.03 -11.55 -46.76
CA GLU A 39 -6.92 -10.55 -47.37
C GLU A 39 -8.09 -10.13 -46.46
N LYS A 40 -8.71 -11.09 -45.77
CA LYS A 40 -9.78 -10.82 -44.80
C LYS A 40 -9.35 -9.87 -43.68
N LEU A 41 -8.07 -9.94 -43.27
CA LEU A 41 -7.53 -9.07 -42.24
C LEU A 41 -7.22 -7.67 -42.77
N ARG A 42 -6.87 -7.55 -44.06
CA ARG A 42 -6.65 -6.23 -44.70
C ARG A 42 -7.94 -5.41 -44.83
N LEU A 43 -9.09 -6.08 -44.81
CA LEU A 43 -10.42 -5.47 -44.94
C LEU A 43 -11.15 -5.32 -43.59
N ILE A 44 -10.59 -5.82 -42.50
CA ILE A 44 -11.26 -5.81 -41.20
C ILE A 44 -11.23 -4.41 -40.58
N LYS A 45 -12.35 -3.96 -40.00
CA LYS A 45 -12.46 -2.66 -39.33
C LYS A 45 -12.44 -2.75 -37.81
N LYS A 46 -12.72 -3.94 -37.28
CA LYS A 46 -12.84 -4.21 -35.85
C LYS A 46 -12.05 -5.45 -35.44
N ALA A 47 -11.47 -5.41 -34.26
CA ALA A 47 -10.82 -6.56 -33.64
C ALA A 47 -11.55 -6.95 -32.35
N GLU A 48 -11.38 -8.20 -31.93
CA GLU A 48 -11.86 -8.66 -30.64
C GLU A 48 -10.69 -9.15 -29.79
N ILE A 49 -10.68 -8.75 -28.52
CA ILE A 49 -9.81 -9.32 -27.50
C ILE A 49 -10.67 -9.87 -26.38
N PHE A 50 -10.48 -11.13 -26.04
CA PHE A 50 -11.07 -11.76 -24.87
C PHE A 50 -10.00 -11.91 -23.81
N LEU A 51 -10.30 -11.41 -22.61
CA LEU A 51 -9.48 -11.61 -21.42
C LEU A 51 -10.21 -12.54 -20.46
N ALA A 52 -9.50 -13.48 -19.84
CA ALA A 52 -10.06 -14.32 -18.80
C ALA A 52 -9.16 -14.39 -17.56
N ALA A 53 -9.73 -14.00 -16.42
CA ALA A 53 -9.10 -14.04 -15.11
C ALA A 53 -9.59 -15.28 -14.38
N LYS A 54 -8.67 -16.05 -13.79
CA LYS A 54 -9.03 -17.22 -13.01
C LYS A 54 -9.71 -16.79 -11.72
N TYR A 55 -10.81 -17.44 -11.39
CA TYR A 55 -11.55 -17.22 -10.15
C TYR A 55 -11.51 -18.50 -9.33
N ASN A 56 -10.95 -18.41 -8.12
CA ASN A 56 -11.02 -19.49 -7.16
C ASN A 56 -12.31 -19.34 -6.35
N ALA A 57 -13.29 -20.21 -6.60
CA ALA A 57 -14.44 -20.31 -5.74
C ALA A 57 -14.03 -20.99 -4.43
N PRO A 58 -14.52 -20.50 -3.28
CA PRO A 58 -14.28 -21.17 -2.01
C PRO A 58 -14.87 -22.59 -2.09
N PRO A 59 -14.27 -23.59 -1.44
CA PRO A 59 -15.02 -24.79 -1.13
C PRO A 59 -16.20 -24.41 -0.23
N PRO A 60 -17.39 -25.04 -0.38
CA PRO A 60 -18.44 -24.91 0.62
C PRO A 60 -17.86 -25.43 1.95
N ASN A 61 -17.95 -24.64 3.02
CA ASN A 61 -17.63 -25.19 4.33
C ASN A 61 -18.77 -26.14 4.78
N GLU A 62 -18.48 -26.97 5.77
CA GLU A 62 -19.37 -27.99 6.35
C GLU A 62 -20.70 -27.43 6.88
N HIS A 63 -20.78 -26.09 7.05
CA HIS A 63 -21.93 -25.36 7.58
C HIS A 63 -22.60 -24.43 6.52
N GLY A 64 -22.21 -24.52 5.24
CA GLY A 64 -22.78 -23.71 4.16
C GLY A 64 -22.38 -22.23 4.14
N ALA A 65 -21.46 -21.78 4.99
CA ALA A 65 -20.92 -20.42 4.94
C ALA A 65 -19.90 -20.25 3.81
N VAL A 66 -20.12 -19.24 2.98
CA VAL A 66 -19.30 -18.91 1.81
C VAL A 66 -18.11 -18.06 2.28
N ILE A 67 -16.91 -18.63 2.35
CA ILE A 67 -15.67 -17.84 2.39
C ILE A 67 -15.61 -17.08 1.06
N SER A 68 -15.31 -15.79 1.01
CA SER A 68 -15.32 -15.07 -0.28
C SER A 68 -14.26 -15.65 -1.24
N GLY A 69 -14.68 -16.18 -2.39
CA GLY A 69 -13.78 -16.55 -3.48
C GLY A 69 -13.09 -15.33 -4.10
N GLY A 70 -12.17 -15.55 -5.03
CA GLY A 70 -11.44 -14.42 -5.59
C GLY A 70 -10.65 -14.65 -6.87
N ILE A 71 -10.23 -13.54 -7.48
CA ILE A 71 -9.29 -13.50 -8.60
C ILE A 71 -7.96 -14.04 -8.14
N GLU A 72 -7.46 -15.07 -8.83
CA GLU A 72 -6.17 -15.69 -8.57
C GLU A 72 -5.17 -15.29 -9.66
N LYS A 73 -3.90 -15.09 -9.28
CA LYS A 73 -2.83 -14.93 -10.25
C LYS A 73 -2.62 -16.26 -11.00
N LEU A 74 -2.47 -16.20 -12.32
CA LEU A 74 -2.15 -17.39 -13.11
C LEU A 74 -0.75 -17.90 -12.77
N ARG A 75 -0.62 -19.23 -12.65
CA ARG A 75 0.68 -19.90 -12.68
C ARG A 75 1.25 -19.79 -14.09
N GLU A 76 2.57 -19.84 -14.22
CA GLU A 76 3.22 -19.66 -15.54
C GLU A 76 2.70 -20.65 -16.58
N GLN A 77 2.53 -21.92 -16.21
CA GLN A 77 1.99 -22.98 -17.06
C GLN A 77 0.51 -22.79 -17.45
N ASP A 78 -0.23 -21.97 -16.69
CA ASP A 78 -1.65 -21.69 -16.93
C ASP A 78 -1.82 -20.37 -17.71
N SER A 79 -0.74 -19.61 -17.93
CA SER A 79 -0.79 -18.35 -18.67
C SER A 79 -0.67 -18.62 -20.17
N VAL A 80 -1.83 -18.63 -20.82
CA VAL A 80 -1.93 -19.02 -22.23
C VAL A 80 -2.51 -17.89 -23.06
N LEU A 81 -1.83 -17.59 -24.16
CA LEU A 81 -2.34 -16.80 -25.26
C LEU A 81 -2.85 -17.74 -26.36
N PHE A 82 -4.10 -17.52 -26.75
CA PHE A 82 -4.81 -18.26 -27.77
C PHE A 82 -4.98 -17.43 -29.05
N SER A 83 -4.84 -18.11 -30.19
CA SER A 83 -5.32 -17.61 -31.48
C SER A 83 -6.44 -18.50 -32.00
N TYR A 84 -7.68 -18.21 -31.56
CA TYR A 84 -8.92 -18.91 -31.93
C TYR A 84 -8.87 -20.46 -31.96
N LEU A 85 -8.06 -21.07 -31.08
CA LEU A 85 -7.83 -22.52 -30.94
C LEU A 85 -7.36 -23.24 -32.24
N PRO A 86 -6.56 -24.32 -32.13
CA PRO A 86 -6.03 -24.92 -30.90
C PRO A 86 -4.72 -24.28 -30.41
N THR A 87 -4.25 -23.21 -31.04
CA THR A 87 -2.94 -22.60 -30.75
C THR A 87 -2.83 -22.12 -29.30
N LYS A 88 -1.83 -22.64 -28.58
CA LYS A 88 -1.51 -22.28 -27.20
C LYS A 88 -0.07 -21.76 -27.13
N ILE A 89 0.09 -20.51 -26.72
CA ILE A 89 1.40 -19.87 -26.57
C ILE A 89 1.59 -19.48 -25.11
N PHE A 90 2.67 -19.98 -24.49
CA PHE A 90 2.96 -19.81 -23.06
C PHE A 90 4.07 -18.77 -22.77
N GLU A 91 4.72 -18.26 -23.82
CA GLU A 91 5.95 -17.43 -23.72
C GLU A 91 5.75 -16.15 -22.89
N TYR A 92 4.59 -15.50 -23.03
CA TYR A 92 4.39 -14.14 -22.53
C TYR A 92 3.88 -14.05 -21.09
N LYS A 93 3.41 -15.15 -20.48
CA LYS A 93 3.10 -15.21 -19.04
C LYS A 93 2.19 -14.08 -18.50
N PHE A 94 1.21 -13.61 -19.28
CA PHE A 94 0.22 -12.64 -18.85
C PHE A 94 -0.56 -13.09 -17.59
N PRO A 95 -1.03 -12.16 -16.73
CA PRO A 95 -1.80 -12.51 -15.53
C PRO A 95 -3.23 -12.96 -15.84
N VAL A 96 -3.63 -12.92 -17.11
CA VAL A 96 -4.93 -13.35 -17.65
C VAL A 96 -4.71 -14.21 -18.88
N LEU A 97 -5.67 -15.09 -19.20
CA LEU A 97 -5.72 -15.70 -20.52
C LEU A 97 -6.12 -14.64 -21.54
N ILE A 98 -5.53 -14.73 -22.73
CA ILE A 98 -5.82 -13.82 -23.83
C ILE A 98 -6.24 -14.64 -25.03
N ASN A 99 -7.36 -14.30 -25.66
CA ASN A 99 -7.74 -14.85 -26.95
C ASN A 99 -8.05 -13.71 -27.92
N ALA A 100 -7.35 -13.69 -29.05
CA ALA A 100 -7.56 -12.75 -30.15
C ALA A 100 -7.13 -13.40 -31.48
N ASN A 101 -7.36 -12.73 -32.59
CA ASN A 101 -7.05 -13.22 -33.94
C ASN A 101 -5.56 -13.02 -34.32
N PHE A 102 -4.63 -13.56 -33.52
CA PHE A 102 -3.20 -13.43 -33.82
C PHE A 102 -2.80 -14.17 -35.09
N LEU A 103 -1.94 -13.55 -35.90
CA LEU A 103 -1.29 -14.25 -37.01
C LEU A 103 -0.20 -15.17 -36.50
N THR A 104 -0.25 -16.44 -36.89
CA THR A 104 0.69 -17.48 -36.46
C THR A 104 1.50 -18.00 -37.64
N ASN A 105 2.62 -18.67 -37.33
CA ASN A 105 3.36 -19.47 -38.30
C ASN A 105 2.51 -20.62 -38.86
N VAL A 106 3.03 -21.27 -39.91
CA VAL A 106 2.36 -22.36 -40.63
C VAL A 106 1.95 -23.49 -39.67
N ASN A 107 2.83 -23.83 -38.73
CA ASN A 107 2.61 -24.90 -37.76
C ASN A 107 1.68 -24.48 -36.60
N ARG A 108 1.30 -23.19 -36.53
CA ARG A 108 0.44 -22.61 -35.47
C ARG A 108 0.98 -22.81 -34.05
N GLU A 109 2.30 -22.81 -33.91
CA GLU A 109 2.98 -22.95 -32.62
C GLU A 109 3.51 -21.60 -32.12
N GLN A 110 3.72 -20.64 -33.03
CA GLN A 110 4.31 -19.34 -32.71
C GLN A 110 3.54 -18.20 -33.40
N ILE A 111 3.56 -17.03 -32.78
CA ILE A 111 2.99 -15.79 -33.32
C ILE A 111 4.00 -15.13 -34.27
N HIS A 112 3.52 -14.57 -35.38
CA HIS A 112 4.35 -13.73 -36.25
C HIS A 112 4.73 -12.42 -35.55
N THR A 113 5.99 -12.30 -35.12
CA THR A 113 6.49 -11.15 -34.37
C THR A 113 6.65 -9.89 -35.22
N ASP A 114 6.92 -10.07 -36.51
CA ASP A 114 7.12 -8.99 -37.49
C ASP A 114 5.80 -8.44 -38.05
N SER A 115 4.66 -9.11 -37.81
CA SER A 115 3.37 -8.66 -38.31
C SER A 115 2.92 -7.35 -37.67
N VAL A 116 2.51 -6.39 -38.50
CA VAL A 116 1.88 -5.14 -38.07
C VAL A 116 0.64 -5.41 -37.21
N TRP A 117 -0.13 -6.44 -37.57
CA TRP A 117 -1.34 -6.83 -36.84
C TRP A 117 -1.03 -7.24 -35.40
N ASN A 118 -0.11 -8.19 -35.23
CA ASN A 118 0.22 -8.70 -33.90
C ASN A 118 0.91 -7.63 -33.05
N GLN A 119 1.75 -6.78 -33.65
CA GLN A 119 2.34 -5.64 -32.95
C GLN A 119 1.27 -4.69 -32.41
N TRP A 120 0.25 -4.39 -33.22
CA TRP A 120 -0.88 -3.57 -32.79
C TRP A 120 -1.71 -4.25 -31.70
N LEU A 121 -2.00 -5.55 -31.83
CA LEU A 121 -2.69 -6.29 -30.76
C LEU A 121 -1.90 -6.26 -29.44
N PHE A 122 -0.59 -6.48 -29.47
CA PHE A 122 0.26 -6.40 -28.27
C PHE A 122 0.29 -5.00 -27.65
N GLU A 123 0.25 -3.94 -28.47
CA GLU A 123 0.06 -2.56 -28.00
C GLU A 123 -1.29 -2.37 -27.29
N ARG A 124 -2.36 -3.05 -27.75
CA ARG A 124 -3.72 -2.94 -27.17
C ARG A 124 -3.93 -3.75 -25.90
N ILE A 125 -3.32 -4.95 -25.78
CA ILE A 125 -3.56 -5.87 -24.66
C ILE A 125 -3.41 -5.19 -23.30
N SER A 126 -2.34 -4.43 -23.06
CA SER A 126 -2.13 -3.77 -21.77
C SER A 126 -3.25 -2.76 -21.49
N GLY A 127 -3.62 -1.93 -22.47
CA GLY A 127 -4.72 -0.97 -22.34
C GLY A 127 -6.04 -1.64 -21.97
N GLU A 128 -6.37 -2.77 -22.60
CA GLU A 128 -7.60 -3.51 -22.29
C GLU A 128 -7.56 -4.16 -20.89
N ILE A 129 -6.39 -4.63 -20.43
CA ILE A 129 -6.21 -5.11 -19.05
C ILE A 129 -6.46 -3.96 -18.05
N PHE A 130 -5.86 -2.79 -18.25
CA PHE A 130 -6.07 -1.64 -17.36
C PHE A 130 -7.52 -1.16 -17.39
N GLN A 131 -8.17 -1.16 -18.55
CA GLN A 131 -9.59 -0.85 -18.65
C GLN A 131 -10.44 -1.85 -17.87
N TRP A 132 -10.10 -3.14 -17.92
CA TRP A 132 -10.79 -4.15 -17.14
C TRP A 132 -10.57 -3.98 -15.63
N ILE A 133 -9.34 -3.67 -15.20
CA ILE A 133 -9.02 -3.38 -13.80
C ILE A 133 -9.90 -2.21 -13.30
N LYS A 134 -10.05 -1.13 -14.08
CA LYS A 134 -10.92 0.02 -13.72
C LYS A 134 -12.37 -0.39 -13.46
N GLU A 135 -12.88 -1.38 -14.19
CA GLU A 135 -14.22 -1.91 -13.96
C GLU A 135 -14.27 -2.77 -12.69
N LEU A 136 -13.28 -3.65 -12.51
CA LEU A 136 -13.21 -4.57 -11.37
C LEU A 136 -12.98 -3.87 -10.04
N VAL A 137 -12.21 -2.77 -10.00
CA VAL A 137 -11.99 -2.01 -8.76
C VAL A 137 -13.25 -1.29 -8.27
N LYS A 138 -14.23 -1.06 -9.16
CA LYS A 138 -15.54 -0.50 -8.82
C LYS A 138 -16.54 -1.55 -8.36
N ASP A 139 -16.27 -2.82 -8.64
CA ASP A 139 -17.07 -3.94 -8.15
C ASP A 139 -16.60 -4.33 -6.74
N ASN A 140 -17.48 -4.16 -5.74
CA ASN A 140 -17.18 -4.51 -4.34
C ASN A 140 -16.72 -5.96 -4.16
N LYS A 141 -17.11 -6.88 -5.06
CA LYS A 141 -16.69 -8.28 -5.02
C LYS A 141 -15.22 -8.48 -5.39
N PHE A 142 -14.68 -7.65 -6.28
CA PHE A 142 -13.35 -7.84 -6.86
C PHE A 142 -12.35 -6.75 -6.50
N ARG A 143 -12.80 -5.66 -5.87
CA ARG A 143 -12.01 -4.47 -5.57
C ARG A 143 -10.61 -4.74 -5.03
N SER A 144 -10.48 -5.54 -3.97
CA SER A 144 -9.20 -5.83 -3.32
C SER A 144 -8.30 -6.81 -4.09
N GLN A 145 -8.79 -7.38 -5.19
CA GLN A 145 -8.11 -8.43 -5.95
C GLN A 145 -7.87 -8.04 -7.40
N ALA A 146 -8.51 -6.98 -7.89
CA ALA A 146 -8.41 -6.50 -9.26
C ALA A 146 -6.96 -6.19 -9.67
N TYR A 147 -6.16 -5.63 -8.76
CA TYR A 147 -4.76 -5.29 -9.03
C TYR A 147 -3.85 -6.51 -9.26
N ARG A 148 -4.30 -7.72 -8.93
CA ARG A 148 -3.59 -8.97 -9.28
C ARG A 148 -3.49 -9.19 -10.80
N LEU A 149 -4.32 -8.47 -11.58
CA LEU A 149 -4.32 -8.51 -13.04
C LEU A 149 -3.32 -7.52 -13.67
N ILE A 150 -2.61 -6.72 -12.87
CA ILE A 150 -1.57 -5.82 -13.39
C ILE A 150 -0.45 -6.70 -13.99
N PRO A 151 -0.12 -6.53 -15.27
CA PRO A 151 0.87 -7.36 -15.93
C PRO A 151 2.30 -6.91 -15.58
N SER A 152 3.22 -7.86 -15.55
CA SER A 152 4.66 -7.61 -15.46
C SER A 152 5.25 -7.21 -16.81
N LYS A 153 6.44 -6.58 -16.77
CA LYS A 153 7.25 -6.36 -17.97
C LYS A 153 7.59 -7.72 -18.62
N LEU A 154 7.42 -7.79 -19.94
CA LEU A 154 7.73 -8.98 -20.72
C LEU A 154 9.20 -9.03 -21.10
N HIS A 155 9.72 -10.24 -21.28
CA HIS A 155 11.10 -10.53 -21.71
C HIS A 155 11.10 -11.57 -22.84
N PRO A 156 12.12 -11.58 -23.72
CA PRO A 156 13.25 -10.65 -23.79
C PRO A 156 12.88 -9.31 -24.45
N GLU A 157 13.55 -8.22 -24.07
CA GLU A 157 13.21 -6.85 -24.52
C GLU A 157 13.53 -6.56 -25.99
N ASN A 158 14.36 -7.40 -26.61
CA ASN A 158 14.69 -7.30 -28.04
C ASN A 158 13.58 -7.85 -28.95
N ASN A 159 12.61 -8.61 -28.41
CA ASN A 159 11.45 -9.06 -29.16
C ASN A 159 10.51 -7.86 -29.43
N ILE A 160 10.12 -7.67 -30.69
CA ILE A 160 9.31 -6.52 -31.13
C ILE A 160 7.94 -6.49 -30.45
N LEU A 161 7.26 -7.64 -30.32
CA LEU A 161 5.96 -7.74 -29.65
C LEU A 161 6.08 -7.41 -28.16
N THR A 162 7.10 -7.95 -27.51
CA THR A 162 7.45 -7.64 -26.12
C THR A 162 7.68 -6.14 -25.93
N LYS A 163 8.43 -5.50 -26.83
CA LYS A 163 8.66 -4.05 -26.79
C LYS A 163 7.36 -3.27 -26.94
N LYS A 164 6.51 -3.61 -27.92
CA LYS A 164 5.20 -2.96 -28.12
C LYS A 164 4.30 -3.04 -26.90
N PHE A 165 4.25 -4.21 -26.27
CA PHE A 165 3.50 -4.40 -25.04
C PHE A 165 4.10 -3.58 -23.89
N ASN A 166 5.42 -3.65 -23.68
CA ASN A 166 6.11 -2.96 -22.58
C ASN A 166 6.00 -1.43 -22.68
N ASP A 167 6.12 -0.87 -23.89
CA ASP A 167 5.95 0.57 -24.14
C ASP A 167 4.52 1.01 -23.77
N SER A 168 3.53 0.21 -24.18
CA SER A 168 2.12 0.46 -23.85
C SER A 168 1.83 0.25 -22.36
N LEU A 169 2.44 -0.74 -21.71
CA LEU A 169 2.36 -0.97 -20.27
C LEU A 169 2.89 0.23 -19.49
N ALA A 170 4.07 0.74 -19.84
CA ALA A 170 4.66 1.91 -19.20
C ALA A 170 3.77 3.16 -19.37
N ALA A 171 3.21 3.38 -20.56
CA ALA A 171 2.28 4.46 -20.81
C ALA A 171 1.00 4.33 -19.96
N ASN A 172 0.43 3.13 -19.87
CA ASN A 172 -0.77 2.89 -19.06
C ASN A 172 -0.52 3.07 -17.56
N ILE A 173 0.59 2.57 -17.02
CA ILE A 173 0.98 2.77 -15.61
C ILE A 173 1.09 4.28 -15.31
N LYS A 174 1.69 5.05 -16.23
CA LYS A 174 1.93 6.48 -16.04
C LYS A 174 0.66 7.33 -16.16
N HIS A 175 -0.25 6.99 -17.08
CA HIS A 175 -1.33 7.90 -17.49
C HIS A 175 -2.74 7.41 -17.15
N CYS A 176 -2.97 6.13 -16.89
CA CYS A 176 -4.31 5.64 -16.58
C CYS A 176 -4.70 5.94 -15.13
N ASN A 177 -5.91 6.45 -14.95
CA ASN A 177 -6.60 6.50 -13.67
C ASN A 177 -7.27 5.14 -13.41
N PHE A 178 -6.69 4.28 -12.57
CA PHE A 178 -7.24 2.95 -12.30
C PHE A 178 -7.16 2.53 -10.83
N ILE A 179 -6.53 3.33 -9.98
CA ILE A 179 -6.39 3.04 -8.56
C ILE A 179 -7.54 3.70 -7.82
N SER A 180 -8.39 2.90 -7.16
CA SER A 180 -9.51 3.41 -6.36
C SER A 180 -9.01 3.90 -5.00
N ASN A 181 -9.26 5.16 -4.67
CA ASN A 181 -9.10 5.66 -3.30
C ASN A 181 -10.30 5.29 -2.42
N ARG A 182 -10.29 5.73 -1.15
CA ARG A 182 -11.35 5.51 -0.15
C ARG A 182 -12.68 6.17 -0.52
N LYS A 183 -12.65 7.20 -1.36
CA LYS A 183 -13.83 7.90 -1.91
C LYS A 183 -14.33 7.28 -3.22
N ASN A 184 -13.83 6.11 -3.61
CA ASN A 184 -14.15 5.43 -4.87
C ASN A 184 -13.76 6.23 -6.14
N GLN A 185 -12.87 7.21 -6.02
CA GLN A 185 -12.33 7.94 -7.16
C GLN A 185 -11.16 7.17 -7.76
N LEU A 186 -11.06 7.18 -9.09
CA LEU A 186 -9.95 6.56 -9.81
C LEU A 186 -8.82 7.57 -9.98
N LEU A 187 -7.64 7.20 -9.49
CA LEU A 187 -6.44 8.00 -9.47
C LEU A 187 -5.31 7.31 -10.26
N ARG A 188 -4.30 8.09 -10.64
CA ARG A 188 -3.05 7.59 -11.23
C ARG A 188 -2.04 7.19 -10.15
N VAL A 189 -1.01 6.46 -10.57
CA VAL A 189 0.12 6.02 -9.73
C VAL A 189 0.83 7.18 -9.02
N ASP A 190 0.97 8.33 -9.68
CA ASP A 190 1.62 9.53 -9.14
C ASP A 190 0.73 10.36 -8.22
N GLN A 191 -0.55 10.00 -8.09
CA GLN A 191 -1.54 10.70 -7.27
C GLN A 191 -1.90 9.98 -5.96
N VAL A 192 -1.39 8.75 -5.77
CA VAL A 192 -1.73 7.89 -4.62
C VAL A 192 -0.51 7.57 -3.74
N ILE A 193 -0.81 7.24 -2.49
CA ILE A 193 0.15 6.81 -1.47
C ILE A 193 -0.42 5.56 -0.80
N MET A 194 0.33 4.46 -0.81
CA MET A 194 0.02 3.29 0.00
C MET A 194 0.43 3.54 1.44
N ASP A 195 -0.49 3.43 2.37
CA ASP A 195 -0.22 3.52 3.79
C ASP A 195 0.03 2.12 4.37
N SER A 196 1.29 1.78 4.65
CA SER A 196 1.62 0.51 5.31
C SER A 196 1.43 0.55 6.82
N THR A 197 1.14 1.72 7.40
CA THR A 197 1.00 1.94 8.85
C THR A 197 -0.45 1.90 9.31
N SER A 198 -1.40 2.05 8.37
CA SER A 198 -2.83 2.27 8.64
C SER A 198 -3.15 3.53 9.46
N MET A 199 -2.20 4.45 9.64
CA MET A 199 -2.40 5.71 10.37
C MET A 199 -3.33 6.68 9.65
N SER A 200 -3.33 6.66 8.32
CA SER A 200 -4.25 7.47 7.50
C SER A 200 -5.72 7.12 7.76
N LYS A 201 -6.02 5.92 8.27
CA LYS A 201 -7.37 5.48 8.68
C LYS A 201 -7.79 6.01 10.04
N GLN A 202 -6.88 6.52 10.85
CA GLN A 202 -7.14 6.97 12.22
C GLN A 202 -7.48 8.47 12.25
N SER A 203 -8.55 8.87 11.57
CA SER A 203 -8.98 10.27 11.48
C SER A 203 -9.35 10.91 12.82
N SER A 204 -9.48 10.11 13.88
CA SER A 204 -9.75 10.58 15.22
C SER A 204 -8.55 11.29 15.87
N PHE A 205 -7.33 11.06 15.37
CA PHE A 205 -6.11 11.70 15.88
C PHE A 205 -5.01 11.97 14.84
N VAL A 206 -5.17 11.50 13.59
CA VAL A 206 -4.29 11.82 12.46
C VAL A 206 -5.06 12.69 11.47
N ASN A 207 -4.57 13.91 11.28
CA ASN A 207 -5.06 14.80 10.23
C ASN A 207 -4.45 14.39 8.87
N ILE A 208 -5.32 14.03 7.92
CA ILE A 208 -4.94 13.58 6.57
C ILE A 208 -4.21 14.69 5.79
N ASP A 209 -4.63 15.94 5.95
CA ASP A 209 -3.99 17.08 5.28
C ASP A 209 -2.58 17.30 5.81
N SER A 210 -2.37 17.23 7.13
CA SER A 210 -1.04 17.30 7.75
C SER A 210 -0.12 16.17 7.25
N MET A 211 -0.66 14.96 7.12
CA MET A 211 0.08 13.80 6.61
C MET A 211 0.45 13.97 5.13
N ARG A 212 -0.48 14.45 4.30
CA ARG A 212 -0.23 14.76 2.89
C ARG A 212 0.81 15.89 2.73
N GLU A 213 0.70 16.96 3.51
CA GLU A 213 1.62 18.09 3.49
C GLU A 213 3.04 17.68 3.90
N TYR A 214 3.17 16.88 4.96
CA TYR A 214 4.46 16.33 5.37
C TYR A 214 5.14 15.55 4.23
N ILE A 215 4.39 14.67 3.56
CA ILE A 215 4.92 13.86 2.46
C ILE A 215 5.33 14.77 1.28
N ASN A 216 4.49 15.74 0.89
CA ASN A 216 4.79 16.71 -0.16
C ASN A 216 6.08 17.50 0.12
N ASN A 217 6.26 17.97 1.35
CA ASN A 217 7.45 18.72 1.75
C ASN A 217 8.71 17.85 1.74
N SER A 218 8.61 16.60 2.20
CA SER A 218 9.73 15.64 2.16
C SER A 218 10.20 15.34 0.73
N GLU A 219 9.27 15.39 -0.24
CA GLU A 219 9.54 15.08 -1.64
C GLU A 219 9.71 16.33 -2.52
N LYS A 220 9.83 17.53 -1.94
CA LYS A 220 9.99 18.79 -2.69
C LYS A 220 8.93 18.97 -3.79
N ASN A 221 7.69 18.55 -3.54
CA ASN A 221 6.56 18.64 -4.48
C ASN A 221 6.78 17.93 -5.84
N LEU A 222 7.54 16.83 -5.87
CA LEU A 222 7.77 16.05 -7.09
C LEU A 222 6.50 15.35 -7.64
N ARG A 223 5.48 15.16 -6.80
CA ARG A 223 4.24 14.46 -7.13
C ARG A 223 3.02 15.34 -6.82
N GLN A 224 1.96 15.18 -7.61
CA GLN A 224 0.70 15.89 -7.43
C GLN A 224 -0.32 14.93 -6.82
N TYR A 225 -0.21 14.70 -5.51
CA TYR A 225 -1.13 13.84 -4.79
C TYR A 225 -2.56 14.39 -4.80
N ASP A 226 -3.53 13.48 -4.80
CA ASP A 226 -4.95 13.81 -4.65
C ASP A 226 -5.27 14.40 -3.25
N ASP A 227 -6.49 14.88 -3.04
CA ASP A 227 -6.97 15.30 -1.72
C ASP A 227 -7.08 14.16 -0.71
N ASP A 228 -7.44 12.97 -1.17
CA ASP A 228 -7.37 11.76 -0.36
C ASP A 228 -6.54 10.69 -1.09
N PRO A 229 -5.19 10.80 -1.01
CA PRO A 229 -4.29 9.95 -1.79
C PRO A 229 -4.09 8.57 -1.15
N PHE A 230 -4.54 8.36 0.09
CA PHE A 230 -4.17 7.21 0.89
C PHE A 230 -5.00 5.97 0.55
N ILE A 231 -4.30 4.87 0.28
CA ILE A 231 -4.87 3.54 0.07
C ILE A 231 -4.18 2.51 0.96
N ASP A 232 -4.80 1.35 1.11
CA ASP A 232 -4.16 0.21 1.76
C ASP A 232 -2.97 -0.29 0.94
N TYR A 233 -1.99 -0.85 1.64
CA TYR A 233 -0.84 -1.47 0.99
C TYR A 233 -1.28 -2.62 0.08
N ASP A 234 -0.85 -2.58 -1.18
CA ASP A 234 -1.05 -3.63 -2.17
C ASP A 234 0.28 -3.93 -2.88
N LEU A 235 0.71 -5.19 -2.85
CA LEU A 235 1.98 -5.62 -3.42
C LEU A 235 2.06 -5.35 -4.94
N ASN A 236 0.96 -5.50 -5.68
CA ASN A 236 0.94 -5.30 -7.13
C ASN A 236 1.07 -3.81 -7.48
N LEU A 237 0.50 -2.92 -6.65
CA LEU A 237 0.67 -1.48 -6.78
C LEU A 237 2.09 -1.01 -6.41
N ASN A 238 2.70 -1.64 -5.40
CA ASN A 238 4.11 -1.39 -5.06
C ASN A 238 5.04 -1.71 -6.24
N GLN A 239 4.82 -2.85 -6.92
CA GLN A 239 5.63 -3.29 -8.06
C GLN A 239 5.62 -2.33 -9.25
N ILE A 240 4.61 -1.46 -9.38
CA ILE A 240 4.51 -0.46 -10.45
C ILE A 240 4.89 0.96 -10.01
N GLY A 241 5.46 1.12 -8.80
CA GLY A 241 6.05 2.39 -8.35
C GLY A 241 5.12 3.34 -7.59
N VAL A 242 3.98 2.85 -7.09
CA VAL A 242 3.17 3.62 -6.12
C VAL A 242 4.01 3.84 -4.86
N LYS A 243 4.02 5.07 -4.32
CA LYS A 243 4.77 5.41 -3.12
C LYS A 243 4.18 4.69 -1.92
N THR A 244 5.02 4.14 -1.05
CA THR A 244 4.61 3.65 0.26
C THR A 244 5.01 4.63 1.35
N PHE A 245 4.07 4.95 2.22
CA PHE A 245 4.29 5.63 3.49
C PHE A 245 4.54 4.60 4.58
N THR A 246 5.74 4.62 5.15
CA THR A 246 6.23 3.62 6.11
C THR A 246 6.18 4.11 7.55
N TRP A 247 6.43 3.21 8.50
CA TRP A 247 6.52 3.56 9.92
C TRP A 247 7.66 4.52 10.25
N ASP A 248 8.81 4.41 9.58
CA ASP A 248 9.92 5.36 9.80
C ASP A 248 9.48 6.78 9.38
N GLN A 249 8.84 6.91 8.22
CA GLN A 249 8.29 8.20 7.78
C GLN A 249 7.17 8.71 8.70
N CYS A 250 6.36 7.81 9.26
CA CYS A 250 5.34 8.14 10.24
C CYS A 250 5.92 8.67 11.56
N ILE A 251 6.97 8.03 12.07
CA ILE A 251 7.70 8.48 13.26
C ILE A 251 8.29 9.87 13.03
N ASP A 252 8.87 10.10 11.85
CA ASP A 252 9.44 11.41 11.51
C ASP A 252 8.35 12.47 11.34
N MET A 253 7.20 12.10 10.77
CA MET A 253 6.03 12.97 10.70
C MET A 253 5.55 13.39 12.08
N PHE A 254 5.44 12.47 13.05
CA PHE A 254 5.03 12.79 14.42
C PHE A 254 5.96 13.79 15.13
N LYS A 255 7.21 13.90 14.68
CA LYS A 255 8.19 14.87 15.19
C LYS A 255 8.22 16.18 14.40
N SER A 256 7.52 16.27 13.28
CA SER A 256 7.53 17.43 12.39
C SER A 256 6.74 18.61 12.97
N ASP A 257 7.15 19.83 12.62
CA ASP A 257 6.47 21.07 13.02
C ASP A 257 5.00 21.10 12.55
N ILE A 258 4.71 20.52 11.39
CA ILE A 258 3.35 20.44 10.83
C ILE A 258 2.46 19.64 11.78
N PHE A 259 2.90 18.44 12.17
CA PHE A 259 2.13 17.59 13.06
C PHE A 259 1.99 18.21 14.45
N ILE A 260 3.07 18.77 15.01
CA ILE A 260 3.05 19.43 16.33
C ILE A 260 2.05 20.59 16.37
N LYS A 261 1.94 21.38 15.28
CA LYS A 261 1.00 22.51 15.22
C LYS A 261 -0.46 22.08 15.09
N THR A 262 -0.72 20.93 14.47
CA THR A 262 -2.09 20.48 14.19
C THR A 262 -2.62 19.46 15.19
N HIS A 263 -1.75 18.80 15.98
CA HIS A 263 -2.15 17.72 16.88
C HIS A 263 -2.47 18.24 18.29
N SER A 264 -3.73 18.14 18.68
CA SER A 264 -4.28 18.61 19.95
C SER A 264 -4.14 17.59 21.08
N ILE A 265 -4.38 18.03 22.31
CA ILE A 265 -4.37 17.18 23.50
C ILE A 265 -5.46 16.10 23.44
N GLU A 266 -6.66 16.43 22.92
CA GLU A 266 -7.74 15.45 22.80
C GLU A 266 -7.44 14.39 21.74
N GLU A 267 -6.79 14.76 20.64
CA GLU A 267 -6.28 13.81 19.66
C GLU A 267 -5.18 12.94 20.26
N ASN A 268 -4.30 13.50 21.10
CA ASN A 268 -3.28 12.70 21.77
C ASN A 268 -3.88 11.66 22.74
N LYS A 269 -4.94 12.00 23.47
CA LYS A 269 -5.67 11.02 24.30
C LYS A 269 -6.20 9.86 23.45
N ARG A 270 -6.81 10.14 22.31
CA ARG A 270 -7.32 9.11 21.37
C ARG A 270 -6.19 8.27 20.77
N MET A 271 -5.05 8.89 20.48
CA MET A 271 -3.83 8.20 20.03
C MET A 271 -3.32 7.23 21.11
N ILE A 272 -3.30 7.65 22.38
CA ILE A 272 -2.92 6.79 23.52
C ILE A 272 -3.90 5.62 23.67
N GLU A 273 -5.21 5.88 23.61
CA GLU A 273 -6.25 4.83 23.67
C GLU A 273 -6.09 3.82 22.53
N TYR A 274 -5.81 4.30 21.32
CA TYR A 274 -5.57 3.45 20.15
C TYR A 274 -4.38 2.51 20.36
N PHE A 275 -3.23 3.04 20.80
CA PHE A 275 -2.05 2.21 21.05
C PHE A 275 -2.24 1.29 22.24
N PHE A 276 -2.91 1.74 23.29
CA PHE A 276 -3.30 0.86 24.40
C PHE A 276 -4.12 -0.33 23.88
N ALA A 277 -5.21 -0.08 23.15
CA ALA A 277 -6.09 -1.13 22.64
C ALA A 277 -5.39 -2.09 21.66
N LYS A 278 -4.38 -1.62 20.92
CA LYS A 278 -3.57 -2.43 20.00
C LYS A 278 -2.53 -3.29 20.71
N TYR A 279 -1.86 -2.76 21.73
CA TYR A 279 -0.76 -3.44 22.42
C TYR A 279 -1.15 -4.10 23.75
N SER A 280 -2.40 -3.94 24.21
CA SER A 280 -2.93 -4.60 25.41
C SER A 280 -3.58 -5.96 25.13
N LYS A 281 -3.92 -6.26 23.88
CA LYS A 281 -4.47 -7.56 23.49
C LYS A 281 -3.33 -8.60 23.46
N ILE A 282 -3.53 -9.70 24.18
CA ILE A 282 -2.53 -10.77 24.42
C ILE A 282 -2.29 -11.66 23.17
N ASP A 283 -3.14 -11.57 22.15
CA ASP A 283 -3.03 -12.43 20.97
C ASP A 283 -1.86 -12.04 20.06
N ALA A 284 -0.83 -12.89 20.11
CA ALA A 284 0.48 -12.79 19.50
C ALA A 284 0.54 -12.78 17.95
N ASP A 285 -0.57 -12.48 17.26
CA ASP A 285 -0.63 -12.41 15.79
C ASP A 285 -1.21 -11.09 15.23
N ASN A 286 -1.69 -10.19 16.11
CA ASN A 286 -2.36 -8.93 15.71
C ASN A 286 -1.68 -7.66 16.22
N GLY A 287 -0.48 -7.77 16.79
CA GLY A 287 0.39 -6.63 17.09
C GLY A 287 0.76 -5.89 15.81
N MET A 288 0.98 -4.57 15.90
CA MET A 288 1.59 -3.86 14.77
C MET A 288 3.03 -4.39 14.57
N ASP A 289 3.50 -4.42 13.32
CA ASP A 289 4.87 -4.78 12.94
C ASP A 289 5.97 -3.86 13.54
N ILE A 290 5.58 -2.84 14.31
CA ILE A 290 6.48 -1.88 14.94
C ILE A 290 6.48 -2.04 16.46
N ASP A 291 7.65 -1.92 17.07
CA ASP A 291 7.79 -1.82 18.52
C ASP A 291 7.25 -0.46 19.03
N ILE A 292 6.33 -0.50 19.98
CA ILE A 292 5.76 0.68 20.65
C ILE A 292 6.84 1.59 21.26
N GLN A 293 8.00 1.04 21.65
CA GLN A 293 9.15 1.81 22.17
C GLN A 293 9.77 2.76 21.15
N ARG A 294 9.53 2.53 19.84
CA ARG A 294 10.02 3.36 18.74
C ARG A 294 9.05 4.46 18.34
N ILE A 295 7.81 4.42 18.80
CA ILE A 295 6.75 5.35 18.37
C ILE A 295 6.67 6.51 19.37
N PRO A 296 6.85 7.78 18.92
CA PRO A 296 6.56 8.92 19.76
C PRO A 296 5.04 9.16 19.75
N PHE A 297 4.39 8.96 20.89
CA PHE A 297 2.93 9.11 21.00
C PHE A 297 2.45 9.74 22.31
N LEU A 298 3.35 10.00 23.27
CA LEU A 298 2.99 10.72 24.50
C LEU A 298 3.38 12.19 24.39
N MET A 299 2.40 13.07 24.53
CA MET A 299 2.66 14.50 24.49
C MET A 299 3.29 14.99 25.79
N ASP A 300 4.39 15.74 25.66
CA ASP A 300 5.09 16.38 26.76
C ASP A 300 4.48 17.75 27.14
N GLN A 301 5.06 18.40 28.15
CA GLN A 301 4.64 19.75 28.60
C GLN A 301 4.90 20.86 27.57
N LYS A 302 5.69 20.58 26.52
CA LYS A 302 5.98 21.47 25.38
C LYS A 302 5.09 21.14 24.17
N ASN A 303 4.07 20.30 24.35
CA ASN A 303 3.15 19.81 23.31
C ASN A 303 3.85 19.01 22.19
N ARG A 304 4.99 18.37 22.47
CA ARG A 304 5.69 17.50 21.51
C ARG A 304 5.51 16.04 21.87
N LEU A 305 5.38 15.19 20.85
CA LEU A 305 5.31 13.75 21.06
C LEU A 305 6.67 13.18 21.39
N GLN A 306 6.73 12.39 22.47
CA GLN A 306 7.93 11.75 22.97
C GLN A 306 7.79 10.24 22.98
N LEU A 307 8.95 9.59 22.90
CA LEU A 307 9.07 8.15 23.17
C LEU A 307 8.80 7.89 24.65
N ILE A 308 8.15 6.77 24.94
CA ILE A 308 7.82 6.35 26.31
C ILE A 308 9.06 6.24 27.22
N LYS A 309 10.22 5.84 26.66
CA LYS A 309 11.48 5.78 27.41
C LYS A 309 12.08 7.14 27.78
N ASN A 310 11.68 8.21 27.10
CA ASN A 310 12.27 9.56 27.25
C ASN A 310 11.40 10.50 28.10
N ILE A 311 10.24 10.06 28.57
CA ILE A 311 9.25 10.90 29.24
C ILE A 311 8.88 10.32 30.60
N TYR A 312 8.64 11.21 31.57
CA TYR A 312 8.30 10.86 32.94
C TYR A 312 6.87 11.27 33.31
N PHE A 313 6.25 10.54 34.22
CA PHE A 313 5.14 11.10 34.99
C PHE A 313 5.69 12.15 35.98
N PRO A 314 5.03 13.31 36.13
CA PRO A 314 5.38 14.25 37.19
C PRO A 314 5.18 13.59 38.55
N ALA A 315 6.12 13.81 39.47
CA ALA A 315 6.01 13.37 40.86
C ALA A 315 5.34 14.47 41.72
N ASP A 316 4.85 14.14 42.90
CA ASP A 316 4.32 15.19 43.81
C ASP A 316 5.43 15.89 44.61
N THR A 317 6.65 15.35 44.58
CA THR A 317 7.75 15.71 45.50
C THR A 317 8.84 16.62 44.91
N ILE A 318 8.83 16.88 43.59
CA ILE A 318 9.86 17.69 42.91
C ILE A 318 9.22 19.00 42.41
N GLY A 319 9.68 20.13 42.93
CA GLY A 319 9.02 21.45 42.77
C GLY A 319 8.88 21.97 41.34
N ASP A 320 9.73 21.53 40.41
CA ASP A 320 9.73 21.97 38.99
C ASP A 320 9.00 21.00 38.04
N ASN A 321 8.16 20.12 38.58
CA ASN A 321 7.49 19.12 37.76
C ASN A 321 6.51 19.75 36.75
N GLY A 322 6.82 19.59 35.47
CA GLY A 322 5.94 19.97 34.37
C GLY A 322 5.91 21.46 34.04
N THR A 323 6.88 22.26 34.50
CA THR A 323 7.09 23.61 33.95
C THR A 323 7.67 23.52 32.54
N ILE A 324 7.33 24.49 31.68
CA ILE A 324 7.83 24.54 30.29
C ILE A 324 9.37 24.62 30.28
N ASP A 325 9.96 25.26 31.28
CA ASP A 325 11.41 25.48 31.38
C ASP A 325 12.17 24.28 31.97
N SER A 326 11.46 23.23 32.38
CA SER A 326 12.14 22.01 32.85
C SER A 326 13.02 21.42 31.75
N GLU A 327 14.25 21.08 32.14
CA GLU A 327 15.18 20.29 31.31
C GLU A 327 14.62 18.89 31.00
N TYR A 328 13.70 18.41 31.84
CA TYR A 328 13.13 17.08 31.74
C TYR A 328 11.80 17.08 31.00
N LEU A 329 11.52 15.96 30.32
CA LEU A 329 10.28 15.79 29.57
C LEU A 329 9.26 15.07 30.47
N PHE A 330 8.17 15.77 30.76
CA PHE A 330 7.07 15.26 31.56
C PHE A 330 5.81 15.13 30.71
N VAL A 331 5.00 14.10 30.99
CA VAL A 331 3.68 13.96 30.36
C VAL A 331 2.86 15.22 30.62
N ASN A 332 2.22 15.74 29.57
CA ASN A 332 1.40 16.95 29.64
C ASN A 332 0.41 16.90 30.81
N LYS A 333 0.33 17.97 31.60
CA LYS A 333 -0.50 18.03 32.81
C LYS A 333 -1.96 17.62 32.57
N LYS A 334 -2.55 18.04 31.45
CA LYS A 334 -3.95 17.71 31.11
C LYS A 334 -4.13 16.21 30.82
N ILE A 335 -3.12 15.57 30.23
CA ILE A 335 -3.11 14.12 29.99
C ILE A 335 -2.93 13.38 31.31
N VAL A 336 -2.05 13.85 32.20
CA VAL A 336 -1.89 13.26 33.54
C VAL A 336 -3.20 13.30 34.32
N THR A 337 -3.90 14.44 34.33
CA THR A 337 -5.22 14.56 34.96
C THR A 337 -6.21 13.56 34.38
N TRP A 338 -6.29 13.44 33.05
CA TRP A 338 -7.14 12.45 32.39
C TRP A 338 -6.77 11.00 32.77
N LEU A 339 -5.49 10.66 32.87
CA LEU A 339 -5.02 9.33 33.29
C LEU A 339 -5.31 9.02 34.77
N THR A 340 -5.65 10.01 35.60
CA THR A 340 -6.09 9.79 36.99
C THR A 340 -7.56 9.43 37.11
N GLU A 341 -8.35 9.62 36.05
CA GLU A 341 -9.74 9.21 36.03
C GLU A 341 -9.87 7.70 36.14
N LYS A 342 -10.87 7.22 36.90
CA LYS A 342 -11.08 5.78 37.16
C LYS A 342 -11.19 4.96 35.87
N ALA A 343 -11.78 5.53 34.81
CA ALA A 343 -11.92 4.88 33.51
C ALA A 343 -10.59 4.57 32.83
N GLN A 344 -9.53 5.35 33.11
CA GLN A 344 -8.24 5.30 32.41
C GLN A 344 -7.12 4.65 33.23
N HIS A 345 -7.48 4.06 34.37
CA HIS A 345 -6.50 3.42 35.26
C HIS A 345 -5.70 2.29 34.58
N SER A 346 -6.35 1.52 33.72
CA SER A 346 -5.71 0.45 32.94
C SER A 346 -4.67 1.01 31.95
N ILE A 347 -4.97 2.13 31.31
CA ILE A 347 -4.03 2.83 30.40
C ILE A 347 -2.83 3.36 31.19
N LYS A 348 -3.06 4.01 32.33
CA LYS A 348 -1.99 4.52 33.19
C LYS A 348 -1.07 3.40 33.67
N LYS A 349 -1.65 2.27 34.10
CA LYS A 349 -0.89 1.08 34.51
C LYS A 349 -0.07 0.52 33.33
N TRP A 350 -0.67 0.38 32.16
CA TRP A 350 0.02 -0.08 30.95
C TRP A 350 1.19 0.84 30.58
N LEU A 351 1.03 2.16 30.65
CA LEU A 351 2.12 3.10 30.40
C LEU A 351 3.27 2.89 31.39
N LYS A 352 2.98 2.69 32.68
CA LYS A 352 4.00 2.36 33.69
C LYS A 352 4.70 1.04 33.36
N ASP A 353 3.94 -0.01 33.04
CA ASP A 353 4.48 -1.32 32.69
C ASP A 353 5.35 -1.29 31.41
N LYS A 354 5.06 -0.37 30.48
CA LYS A 354 5.86 -0.12 29.27
C LYS A 354 7.04 0.82 29.50
N GLY A 355 7.23 1.31 30.73
CA GLY A 355 8.40 2.08 31.13
C GLY A 355 8.19 3.59 31.10
N VAL A 356 6.99 4.10 31.35
CA VAL A 356 6.80 5.51 31.74
C VAL A 356 6.82 5.58 33.27
N ASP A 357 7.96 5.99 33.83
CA ASP A 357 8.16 6.01 35.28
C ASP A 357 7.84 7.38 35.87
N GLU A 358 7.51 7.41 37.16
CA GLU A 358 7.59 8.65 37.93
C GLU A 358 9.06 9.05 38.09
N ARG A 359 9.31 10.36 38.07
CA ARG A 359 10.65 10.88 38.30
C ARG A 359 11.06 10.71 39.77
N THR A 360 12.07 9.88 40.00
CA THR A 360 12.79 9.70 41.26
C THR A 360 14.29 9.72 40.95
N ASP A 361 15.14 9.87 41.96
CA ASP A 361 16.60 9.87 41.75
C ASP A 361 17.07 8.55 41.10
N LEU A 362 16.45 7.42 41.47
CA LEU A 362 16.74 6.11 40.91
C LEU A 362 16.27 5.95 39.45
N THR A 363 15.06 6.41 39.11
CA THR A 363 14.58 6.33 37.73
C THR A 363 15.33 7.30 36.82
N TYR A 364 15.77 8.44 37.37
CA TYR A 364 16.61 9.40 36.68
C TYR A 364 18.01 8.83 36.39
N LEU A 365 18.67 8.24 37.39
CA LEU A 365 19.93 7.53 37.23
C LEU A 365 19.84 6.48 36.10
N ARG A 366 18.82 5.62 36.16
CA ARG A 366 18.66 4.48 35.24
C ARG A 366 18.37 4.88 33.80
N LYS A 367 17.55 5.92 33.59
CA LYS A 367 17.08 6.29 32.25
C LYS A 367 17.88 7.40 31.59
N THR A 368 18.47 8.30 32.37
CA THR A 368 19.17 9.48 31.83
C THR A 368 20.68 9.34 31.96
N ILE A 369 21.18 9.01 33.15
CA ILE A 369 22.62 9.05 33.44
C ILE A 369 23.34 7.81 32.93
N ILE A 370 22.92 6.62 33.34
CA ILE A 370 23.58 5.35 32.98
C ILE A 370 23.68 5.16 31.46
N PRO A 371 22.62 5.36 30.65
CA PRO A 371 22.69 5.16 29.21
C PRO A 371 23.60 6.17 28.49
N ASN A 372 23.83 7.35 29.10
CA ASN A 372 24.61 8.44 28.52
C ASN A 372 25.91 8.70 29.31
N VAL A 373 26.40 7.74 30.12
CA VAL A 373 27.48 7.98 31.09
C VAL A 373 28.75 8.58 30.47
N ALA A 374 29.02 8.25 29.20
CA ALA A 374 30.18 8.73 28.46
C ALA A 374 30.11 10.22 28.06
N SER A 375 28.90 10.81 27.98
CA SER A 375 28.69 12.19 27.54
C SER A 375 27.91 13.05 28.53
N TYR A 376 27.30 12.44 29.54
CA TYR A 376 26.43 13.12 30.49
C TYR A 376 27.20 13.98 31.50
N ILE A 377 28.32 13.46 32.02
CA ILE A 377 29.16 14.20 32.98
C ILE A 377 30.13 15.09 32.20
N THR A 378 29.93 16.40 32.31
CA THR A 378 30.77 17.45 31.73
C THR A 378 31.51 18.22 32.83
N GLN A 379 32.51 19.02 32.47
CA GLN A 379 33.20 19.88 33.45
C GLN A 379 32.25 20.82 34.20
N GLU A 380 31.18 21.28 33.54
CA GLU A 380 30.22 22.22 34.10
C GLU A 380 29.26 21.56 35.09
N ASN A 381 28.86 20.31 34.86
CA ASN A 381 27.84 19.64 35.70
C ASN A 381 28.41 18.57 36.64
N ALA A 382 29.71 18.27 36.60
CA ALA A 382 30.31 17.15 37.33
C ALA A 382 30.10 17.22 38.85
N ILE A 383 30.35 18.36 39.47
CA ILE A 383 30.24 18.51 40.94
C ILE A 383 28.78 18.35 41.39
N GLN A 384 27.83 18.95 40.67
CA GLN A 384 26.41 18.84 40.98
C GLN A 384 25.89 17.42 40.76
N THR A 385 26.33 16.76 39.69
CA THR A 385 25.95 15.38 39.39
C THR A 385 26.47 14.42 40.45
N ILE A 386 27.73 14.54 40.88
CA ILE A 386 28.29 13.69 41.94
C ILE A 386 27.52 13.85 43.25
N LYS A 387 27.21 15.09 43.66
CA LYS A 387 26.40 15.38 44.87
C LYS A 387 24.96 14.87 44.83
N MET A 388 24.44 14.62 43.64
CA MET A 388 23.11 14.03 43.46
C MET A 388 23.18 12.50 43.50
N LEU A 389 24.32 11.90 43.13
CA LEU A 389 24.53 10.45 43.10
C LEU A 389 24.97 9.87 44.45
N PHE A 390 25.67 10.66 45.25
CA PHE A 390 26.27 10.32 46.54
C PHE A 390 25.97 11.41 47.56
#